data_AF-A0A314LCR7-F1
#
_entry.id   AF-A0A314LCR7-F1
#
_cell.length_a   1.000
_cell.length_b   1.000
_cell.length_c   1.000
_cell.angle_alpha   90.00
_cell.angle_beta   90.00
_cell.angle_gamma   90.00
#
_symmetry.space_group_name_H-M   'P 1'
#
loop_
_entity.id
_entity.type
_entity.pdbx_description
1 polymer ?
#
loop_
_entity_poly.entity_id
_entity_poly.type
_entity_poly.pdbx_seq_one_letter_code
_entity_poly.pdbx_strand_id
1 'polypeptide(L)'
;MQDLIAYCRQCSQTGDAVNIGQAAFETSMNLLSSTIFSKDVVDPYANSGKEFKDAVCKITEEAGKPNLADYFPLLRRIDPQGIRRCVGKNFDKLLQQIEVLIDERLEERDSIDVLDILLNTSLEDPEAIDRNHIERLCLDLFIAGTDTTSNTLEWAMVEIMRKPDIMEKAKAELAEVIGKGKIVEEADVASLPVHSQRNLADVPNSSLYDSQGRSRRRVGTLS
;
A
#
# COMPACT_ATOMS: atom_id res chain seq x y z
N MET A 1 -12.85 2.93 -1.96
CA MET A 1 -13.16 2.31 -3.28
C MET A 1 -14.10 3.18 -4.13
N GLN A 2 -15.14 3.77 -3.54
CA GLN A 2 -15.99 4.77 -4.21
C GLN A 2 -15.16 5.93 -4.80
N ASP A 3 -14.16 6.42 -4.06
CA ASP A 3 -13.32 7.54 -4.50
C ASP A 3 -12.48 7.22 -5.75
N LEU A 4 -11.94 5.99 -5.84
CA LEU A 4 -11.23 5.52 -7.02
C LEU A 4 -12.14 5.48 -8.26
N ILE A 5 -13.37 4.99 -8.10
CA ILE A 5 -14.37 4.96 -9.18
C ILE A 5 -14.75 6.39 -9.59
N ALA A 6 -14.93 7.28 -8.62
CA ALA A 6 -15.22 8.70 -8.87
C ALA A 6 -14.07 9.40 -9.62
N TYR A 7 -12.82 9.18 -9.19
CA TYR A 7 -11.62 9.70 -9.85
C TYR A 7 -11.51 9.20 -11.30
N CYS A 8 -11.65 7.90 -11.53
CA CYS A 8 -11.66 7.32 -12.88
C CYS A 8 -12.79 7.89 -13.75
N ARG A 9 -13.99 8.07 -13.19
CA ARG A 9 -15.13 8.66 -13.89
C ARG A 9 -14.87 10.12 -14.27
N GLN A 10 -14.27 10.90 -13.37
CA GLN A 10 -13.90 12.29 -13.63
C GLN A 10 -12.89 12.38 -14.77
N CYS A 11 -11.78 11.62 -14.71
CA CYS A 11 -10.79 11.57 -15.79
C CYS A 11 -11.42 11.16 -17.14
N SER A 12 -12.35 10.20 -17.12
CA SER A 12 -13.08 9.79 -18.32
C SER A 12 -13.96 10.90 -18.90
N GLN A 13 -14.53 11.79 -18.07
CA GLN A 13 -15.37 12.90 -18.53
C GLN A 13 -14.54 14.05 -19.11
N THR A 14 -13.34 14.28 -18.56
CA THR A 14 -12.42 15.33 -19.02
C THR A 14 -11.52 14.88 -20.16
N GLY A 15 -11.40 13.57 -20.40
CA GLY A 15 -10.50 12.98 -21.39
C GLY A 15 -9.05 12.86 -20.90
N ASP A 16 -8.82 12.99 -19.60
CA ASP A 16 -7.49 12.91 -18.98
C ASP A 16 -7.04 11.46 -18.78
N ALA A 17 -5.72 11.23 -18.81
CA ALA A 17 -5.15 9.94 -18.48
C ALA A 17 -5.22 9.68 -16.95
N VAL A 18 -5.54 8.44 -16.58
CA VAL A 18 -5.54 7.98 -15.19
C VAL A 18 -4.13 7.50 -14.83
N ASN A 19 -3.53 8.07 -13.78
CA ASN A 19 -2.30 7.52 -13.19
C ASN A 19 -2.67 6.36 -12.25
N ILE A 20 -2.58 5.13 -12.75
CA ILE A 20 -2.99 3.93 -12.00
C ILE A 20 -2.12 3.71 -10.76
N GLY A 21 -0.79 3.87 -10.85
CA GLY A 21 0.11 3.71 -9.70
C GLY A 21 -0.24 4.65 -8.56
N GLN A 22 -0.45 5.94 -8.87
CA GLN A 22 -0.86 6.94 -7.87
C GLN A 22 -2.24 6.63 -7.28
N ALA A 23 -3.23 6.32 -8.14
CA ALA A 23 -4.59 6.05 -7.69
C ALA A 23 -4.68 4.78 -6.84
N ALA A 24 -3.91 3.74 -7.19
CA ALA A 24 -3.79 2.51 -6.42
C ALA A 24 -3.11 2.76 -5.07
N PHE A 25 -2.05 3.57 -5.04
CA PHE A 25 -1.35 3.95 -3.81
C PHE A 25 -2.29 4.67 -2.83
N GLU A 26 -2.99 5.71 -3.27
CA GLU A 26 -3.94 6.45 -2.45
C GLU A 26 -5.09 5.56 -1.96
N THR A 27 -5.60 4.68 -2.84
CA THR A 27 -6.67 3.74 -2.47
C THR A 27 -6.19 2.72 -1.44
N SER A 28 -4.98 2.17 -1.58
CA SER A 28 -4.41 1.22 -0.62
C SER A 28 -4.17 1.86 0.75
N MET A 29 -3.67 3.10 0.79
CA MET A 29 -3.53 3.85 2.04
C MET A 29 -4.87 4.05 2.75
N ASN A 30 -5.89 4.51 2.02
CA ASN A 30 -7.22 4.74 2.60
C ASN A 30 -7.86 3.44 3.05
N LEU A 31 -7.69 2.35 2.30
CA LEU A 31 -8.16 1.04 2.74
C LEU A 31 -7.52 0.63 4.07
N LEU A 32 -6.19 0.69 4.18
CA LEU A 32 -5.49 0.36 5.43
C LEU A 32 -5.93 1.28 6.58
N SER A 33 -6.07 2.57 6.31
CA SER A 33 -6.51 3.54 7.29
C SER A 33 -7.92 3.26 7.81
N SER A 34 -8.86 3.00 6.91
CA SER A 34 -10.23 2.66 7.25
C SER A 34 -10.29 1.34 8.03
N THR A 35 -9.49 0.34 7.65
CA THR A 35 -9.44 -0.95 8.38
C THR A 35 -8.81 -0.84 9.76
N ILE A 36 -7.72 -0.08 9.91
CA ILE A 36 -6.96 -0.02 11.17
C ILE A 36 -7.59 0.98 12.14
N PHE A 37 -7.97 2.16 11.65
CA PHE A 37 -8.38 3.29 12.48
C PHE A 37 -9.82 3.74 12.25
N SER A 38 -10.60 3.08 11.38
CA SER A 38 -11.95 3.52 11.00
C SER A 38 -12.01 5.00 10.55
N LYS A 39 -10.88 5.53 10.09
CA LYS A 39 -10.69 6.92 9.66
C LYS A 39 -10.00 6.90 8.30
N ASP A 40 -10.30 7.85 7.43
CA ASP A 40 -9.54 8.03 6.18
C ASP A 40 -8.37 9.00 6.46
N VAL A 41 -7.14 8.47 6.50
CA VAL A 41 -5.92 9.26 6.78
C VAL A 41 -5.49 10.08 5.56
N VAL A 42 -5.81 9.66 4.34
CA VAL A 42 -5.59 10.49 3.13
C VAL A 42 -6.87 11.26 2.82
N ASP A 43 -7.10 12.34 3.57
CA ASP A 43 -8.02 13.37 3.13
C ASP A 43 -7.32 14.23 2.05
N PRO A 44 -7.84 14.28 0.81
CA PRO A 44 -7.28 15.13 -0.25
C PRO A 44 -7.31 16.64 0.06
N TYR A 45 -8.01 17.06 1.12
CA TYR A 45 -8.11 18.46 1.58
C TYR A 45 -7.34 18.75 2.88
N ALA A 46 -6.80 17.75 3.57
CA ALA A 46 -6.02 17.93 4.79
C ALA A 46 -4.51 17.80 4.52
N ASN A 47 -3.72 18.74 5.05
CA ASN A 47 -2.25 18.70 4.91
C ASN A 47 -1.63 17.46 5.56
N SER A 48 -2.25 16.91 6.61
CA SER A 48 -1.77 15.72 7.35
C SER A 48 -1.71 14.47 6.48
N GLY A 49 -2.74 14.20 5.67
CA GLY A 49 -2.79 13.03 4.78
C GLY A 49 -1.73 13.08 3.67
N LYS A 50 -1.47 14.28 3.14
CA LYS A 50 -0.38 14.48 2.18
C LYS A 50 1.00 14.25 2.80
N GLU A 51 1.23 14.73 4.02
CA GLU A 51 2.49 14.50 4.72
C GLU A 51 2.72 13.03 5.05
N PHE A 52 1.66 12.30 5.45
CA PHE A 52 1.72 10.87 5.68
C PHE A 52 2.11 10.14 4.39
N LYS A 53 1.41 10.43 3.29
CA LYS A 53 1.68 9.87 1.96
C LYS A 53 3.13 10.12 1.54
N ASP A 54 3.59 11.36 1.63
CA ASP A 54 4.95 11.76 1.24
C ASP A 54 6.02 11.04 2.08
N ALA A 55 5.74 10.77 3.36
CA ALA A 55 6.65 10.04 4.23
C ALA A 55 6.74 8.56 3.84
N VAL A 56 5.62 7.88 3.57
CA VAL A 56 5.61 6.49 3.08
C VAL A 56 6.37 6.37 1.76
N CYS A 57 6.06 7.23 0.78
CA CYS A 57 6.76 7.21 -0.53
C CYS A 57 8.28 7.39 -0.37
N LYS A 58 8.71 8.34 0.47
CA LYS A 58 10.16 8.56 0.69
C LYS A 58 10.84 7.36 1.35
N ILE A 59 10.17 6.68 2.29
CA ILE A 59 10.74 5.49 2.92
C ILE A 59 10.92 4.40 1.87
N THR A 60 9.91 4.11 1.06
CA THR A 60 9.96 3.01 0.09
C THR A 60 10.96 3.30 -1.04
N GLU A 61 11.01 4.54 -1.52
CA GLU A 61 12.00 4.99 -2.50
C GLU A 61 13.44 4.87 -2.01
N GLU A 62 13.73 5.28 -0.76
CA GLU A 62 15.08 5.21 -0.20
C GLU A 62 15.47 3.78 0.18
N ALA A 63 14.55 2.99 0.75
CA ALA A 63 14.80 1.60 1.12
C ALA A 63 15.03 0.69 -0.10
N GLY A 64 14.50 1.05 -1.28
CA GLY A 64 14.72 0.31 -2.53
C GLY A 64 16.06 0.55 -3.21
N LYS A 65 16.86 1.52 -2.73
CA LYS A 65 18.17 1.87 -3.31
C LYS A 65 19.27 0.95 -2.78
N PRO A 66 20.25 0.55 -3.63
CA PRO A 66 21.46 -0.10 -3.15
C PRO A 66 22.18 0.80 -2.13
N ASN A 67 22.54 0.25 -0.98
CA ASN A 67 23.20 0.99 0.09
C ASN A 67 24.58 0.40 0.41
N LEU A 68 25.64 1.18 0.18
CA LEU A 68 27.03 0.78 0.42
C LEU A 68 27.28 0.39 1.88
N ALA A 69 26.56 0.99 2.83
CA ALA A 69 26.69 0.65 4.24
C ALA A 69 26.19 -0.76 4.59
N ASP A 70 25.39 -1.39 3.72
CA ASP A 70 24.93 -2.77 3.90
C ASP A 70 26.01 -3.77 3.49
N TYR A 71 26.85 -3.42 2.50
CA TYR A 71 27.98 -4.24 2.05
C TYR A 71 29.27 -3.98 2.84
N PHE A 72 29.47 -2.76 3.32
CA PHE A 72 30.67 -2.34 4.04
C PHE A 72 30.30 -1.83 5.44
N PRO A 73 30.35 -2.68 6.49
CA PRO A 73 29.93 -2.33 7.84
C PRO A 73 30.61 -1.08 8.43
N LEU A 74 31.84 -0.79 8.02
CA LEU A 74 32.59 0.40 8.44
C LEU A 74 31.89 1.71 8.02
N LEU A 75 31.14 1.70 6.91
CA LEU A 75 30.45 2.89 6.39
C LEU A 75 29.10 3.16 7.09
N ARG A 76 28.60 2.24 7.93
CA ARG A 76 27.32 2.41 8.65
C ARG A 76 27.27 3.66 9.53
N ARG A 77 28.41 4.05 10.11
CA ARG A 77 28.48 5.22 11.01
C ARG A 77 28.40 6.55 10.25
N ILE A 78 28.93 6.61 9.04
CA ILE A 78 28.98 7.86 8.25
C ILE A 78 27.73 8.06 7.40
N ASP A 79 26.98 6.98 7.09
CA ASP A 79 25.76 7.02 6.25
C ASP A 79 26.01 7.78 4.93
N PRO A 80 26.91 7.27 4.06
CA PRO A 80 27.46 8.05 2.95
C PRO A 80 26.41 8.44 1.91
N GLN A 81 25.34 7.66 1.80
CA GLN A 81 24.21 7.93 0.90
C GLN A 81 23.05 8.65 1.60
N GLY A 82 23.15 8.89 2.91
CA GLY A 82 22.09 9.54 3.69
C GLY A 82 20.79 8.73 3.82
N ILE A 83 20.76 7.48 3.34
CA ILE A 83 19.57 6.62 3.30
C ILE A 83 19.06 6.40 4.71
N ARG A 84 19.95 6.04 5.66
CA ARG A 84 19.55 5.76 7.04
C ARG A 84 18.94 6.98 7.71
N ARG A 85 19.54 8.16 7.50
CA ARG A 85 19.03 9.43 8.05
C ARG A 85 17.69 9.84 7.42
N CYS A 86 17.54 9.69 6.10
CA CYS A 86 16.31 10.02 5.40
C CYS A 86 15.16 9.11 5.85
N VAL A 87 15.40 7.80 5.83
CA VAL A 87 14.46 6.77 6.26
C VAL A 87 14.06 7.02 7.72
N GLY A 88 15.03 7.14 8.64
CA GLY A 88 14.75 7.41 10.06
C GLY A 88 13.88 8.65 10.28
N LYS A 89 14.18 9.76 9.61
CA LYS A 89 13.38 11.00 9.73
C LYS A 89 11.92 10.82 9.27
N ASN A 90 11.68 10.04 8.22
CA ASN A 90 10.31 9.80 7.74
C ASN A 90 9.59 8.76 8.61
N PHE A 91 10.31 7.77 9.16
CA PHE A 91 9.79 6.85 10.17
C PHE A 91 9.31 7.62 11.42
N ASP A 92 10.12 8.53 11.96
CA ASP A 92 9.75 9.33 13.13
C ASP A 92 8.48 10.17 12.87
N LYS A 93 8.33 10.71 11.66
CA LYS A 93 7.13 11.46 11.26
C LYS A 93 5.87 10.60 11.18
N LEU A 94 5.97 9.42 10.57
CA LEU A 94 4.84 8.48 10.49
C LEU A 94 4.45 7.98 11.87
N LEU A 95 5.44 7.67 12.71
CA LEU A 95 5.19 7.22 14.08
C LEU A 95 4.45 8.27 14.88
N GLN A 96 4.87 9.55 14.80
CA GLN A 96 4.15 10.66 15.45
C GLN A 96 2.70 10.78 14.97
N GLN A 97 2.43 10.59 13.68
CA GLN A 97 1.06 10.63 13.16
C GLN A 97 0.22 9.44 13.64
N ILE A 98 0.81 8.24 13.72
CA ILE A 98 0.17 7.04 14.27
C ILE A 98 -0.12 7.22 15.77
N GLU A 99 0.83 7.77 16.54
CA GLU A 99 0.67 8.08 17.96
C GLU A 99 -0.55 8.97 18.20
N VAL A 100 -0.72 10.04 17.40
CA VAL A 100 -1.89 10.92 17.47
C VAL A 100 -3.19 10.16 17.24
N LEU A 101 -3.24 9.28 16.22
CA LEU A 101 -4.44 8.47 15.94
C LEU A 101 -4.77 7.50 17.07
N ILE A 102 -3.75 6.93 17.72
CA ILE A 102 -3.91 6.04 18.87
C ILE A 102 -4.39 6.82 20.09
N ASP A 103 -3.84 8.00 20.35
CA ASP A 103 -4.23 8.85 21.47
C ASP A 103 -5.68 9.33 21.33
N GLU A 104 -6.08 9.81 20.15
CA GLU A 104 -7.47 10.16 19.85
C GLU A 104 -8.41 8.98 20.13
N ARG A 105 -8.00 7.76 19.76
CA ARG A 105 -8.81 6.56 20.00
C ARG A 105 -8.97 6.25 21.48
N LEU A 106 -7.92 6.41 22.26
CA LEU A 106 -7.94 6.15 23.70
C LEU A 106 -8.88 7.11 24.45
N GLU A 107 -9.10 8.31 23.92
CA GLU A 107 -10.04 9.29 24.47
C GLU A 107 -11.49 8.99 24.09
N GLU A 108 -11.77 8.62 22.84
CA GLU A 108 -13.14 8.47 22.33
C GLU A 108 -13.73 7.06 22.55
N ARG A 109 -12.94 5.99 22.42
CA ARG A 109 -13.40 4.57 22.56
C ARG A 109 -14.68 4.21 21.76
N ASP A 110 -14.93 4.90 20.65
CA ASP A 110 -16.21 4.85 19.93
C ASP A 110 -16.24 3.91 18.70
N SER A 111 -15.20 3.09 18.47
CA SER A 111 -15.16 2.15 17.34
C SER A 111 -14.65 0.76 17.74
N ILE A 112 -15.26 -0.28 17.17
CA ILE A 112 -14.75 -1.66 17.20
C ILE A 112 -14.02 -1.90 15.87
N ASP A 113 -12.70 -1.75 15.88
CA ASP A 113 -11.83 -2.01 14.74
C ASP A 113 -10.53 -2.70 15.16
N VAL A 114 -9.61 -2.87 14.22
CA VAL A 114 -8.33 -3.55 14.47
C VAL A 114 -7.55 -2.84 15.59
N LEU A 115 -7.50 -1.50 15.61
CA LEU A 115 -6.80 -0.79 16.68
C LEU A 115 -7.45 -1.05 18.03
N ASP A 116 -8.79 -1.04 18.14
CA ASP A 116 -9.45 -1.31 19.43
C ASP A 116 -9.18 -2.74 19.91
N ILE A 117 -9.18 -3.73 19.00
CA ILE A 117 -8.78 -5.12 19.33
C ILE A 117 -7.35 -5.15 19.85
N LEU A 118 -6.41 -4.48 19.18
CA LEU A 118 -5.00 -4.44 19.61
C LEU A 118 -4.83 -3.77 20.98
N LEU A 119 -5.53 -2.65 21.20
CA LEU A 119 -5.50 -1.93 22.48
C LEU A 119 -6.10 -2.77 23.62
N ASN A 120 -7.22 -3.46 23.38
CA ASN A 120 -7.83 -4.34 24.36
C ASN A 120 -6.93 -5.55 24.67
N THR A 121 -6.31 -6.13 23.64
CA THR A 121 -5.31 -7.20 23.82
C THR A 121 -4.13 -6.71 24.67
N SER A 122 -3.69 -5.47 24.46
CA SER A 122 -2.60 -4.87 25.24
C SER A 122 -2.95 -4.65 26.72
N LEU A 123 -4.23 -4.40 27.02
CA LEU A 123 -4.71 -4.30 28.39
C LEU A 123 -4.81 -5.68 29.07
N GLU A 124 -5.14 -6.73 28.32
CA GLU A 124 -5.26 -8.10 28.83
C GLU A 124 -3.90 -8.77 29.02
N ASP A 125 -2.98 -8.61 28.07
CA ASP A 125 -1.63 -9.18 28.08
C ASP A 125 -0.57 -8.18 27.56
N PRO A 126 -0.10 -7.27 28.44
CA PRO A 126 0.92 -6.28 28.08
C PRO A 126 2.29 -6.89 27.72
N GLU A 127 2.58 -8.13 28.15
CA GLU A 127 3.84 -8.81 27.80
C GLU A 127 3.80 -9.34 26.37
N ALA A 128 2.62 -9.73 25.86
CA ALA A 128 2.44 -10.16 24.48
C ALA A 128 2.38 -8.99 23.50
N ILE A 129 1.65 -7.92 23.84
CA ILE A 129 1.54 -6.73 22.98
C ILE A 129 1.42 -5.47 23.83
N ASP A 130 2.44 -4.62 23.77
CA ASP A 130 2.43 -3.29 24.38
C ASP A 130 2.12 -2.21 23.33
N ARG A 131 1.95 -0.97 23.80
CA ARG A 131 1.72 0.18 22.93
C ARG A 131 2.79 0.36 21.85
N ASN A 132 4.08 0.15 22.16
CA ASN A 132 5.15 0.28 21.17
C ASN A 132 5.02 -0.78 20.06
N HIS A 133 4.57 -1.99 20.40
CA HIS A 133 4.31 -3.04 19.42
C HIS A 133 3.15 -2.65 18.51
N ILE A 134 2.07 -2.06 19.05
CA ILE A 134 0.91 -1.58 18.26
C ILE A 134 1.34 -0.49 17.29
N GLU A 135 2.06 0.52 17.77
CA GLU A 135 2.55 1.64 16.95
C GLU A 135 3.43 1.14 15.79
N ARG A 136 4.37 0.24 16.09
CA ARG A 136 5.27 -0.35 15.06
C ARG A 136 4.53 -1.27 14.10
N LEU A 137 3.55 -2.04 14.58
CA LEU A 137 2.72 -2.88 13.72
C LEU A 137 1.92 -2.04 12.72
N CYS A 138 1.31 -0.95 13.17
CA CYS A 138 0.60 -0.03 12.28
C CYS A 138 1.56 0.55 11.23
N LEU A 139 2.72 1.04 11.66
CA LEU A 139 3.76 1.58 10.80
C LEU A 139 4.20 0.58 9.71
N ASP A 140 4.47 -0.67 10.10
CA ASP A 140 4.85 -1.74 9.17
C ASP A 140 3.72 -2.05 8.17
N LEU A 141 2.47 -2.11 8.62
CA LEU A 141 1.30 -2.33 7.75
C LEU A 141 1.16 -1.21 6.71
N PHE A 142 1.30 0.06 7.09
CA PHE A 142 1.22 1.18 6.14
C PHE A 142 2.35 1.17 5.12
N ILE A 143 3.59 0.97 5.56
CA ILE A 143 4.75 1.02 4.66
C ILE A 143 4.74 -0.19 3.72
N ALA A 144 4.65 -1.40 4.27
CA ALA A 144 4.74 -2.61 3.47
C ALA A 144 3.46 -2.87 2.66
N GLY A 145 2.29 -2.61 3.24
CA GLY A 145 1.00 -2.91 2.62
C GLY A 145 0.66 -1.97 1.47
N THR A 146 0.98 -0.68 1.57
CA THR A 146 0.65 0.30 0.54
C THR A 146 1.48 0.12 -0.73
N ASP A 147 2.80 0.07 -0.59
CA ASP A 147 3.73 0.02 -1.74
C ASP A 147 3.59 -1.28 -2.54
N THR A 148 3.48 -2.41 -1.85
CA THR A 148 3.34 -3.71 -2.50
C THR A 148 2.00 -3.87 -3.22
N THR A 149 0.90 -3.48 -2.59
CA THR A 149 -0.45 -3.57 -3.17
C THR A 149 -0.60 -2.65 -4.37
N SER A 150 -0.15 -1.39 -4.25
CA SER A 150 -0.26 -0.41 -5.34
C SER A 150 0.56 -0.81 -6.56
N ASN A 151 1.82 -1.26 -6.36
CA ASN A 151 2.64 -1.80 -7.43
C ASN A 151 1.99 -3.01 -8.10
N THR A 152 1.42 -3.93 -7.32
CA THR A 152 0.73 -5.12 -7.85
C THR A 152 -0.47 -4.72 -8.71
N LEU A 153 -1.29 -3.78 -8.24
CA LEU A 153 -2.44 -3.27 -8.98
C LEU A 153 -2.03 -2.54 -10.27
N GLU A 154 -0.98 -1.73 -10.22
CA GLU A 154 -0.45 -1.04 -11.39
C GLU A 154 -0.01 -2.05 -12.46
N TRP A 155 0.80 -3.04 -12.09
CA TRP A 155 1.25 -4.07 -13.03
C TRP A 155 0.13 -4.95 -13.54
N ALA A 156 -0.83 -5.33 -12.67
CA ALA A 156 -2.02 -6.06 -13.10
C ALA A 156 -2.78 -5.29 -14.17
N MET A 157 -3.00 -3.98 -13.97
CA MET A 157 -3.66 -3.13 -14.97
C MET A 157 -2.86 -3.01 -16.26
N VAL A 158 -1.54 -2.83 -16.18
CA VAL A 158 -0.66 -2.80 -17.36
C VAL A 158 -0.77 -4.09 -18.16
N GLU A 159 -0.74 -5.24 -17.49
CA GLU A 159 -0.77 -6.55 -18.13
C GLU A 159 -2.12 -6.84 -18.78
N ILE A 160 -3.22 -6.54 -18.09
CA ILE A 160 -4.58 -6.72 -18.61
C ILE A 160 -4.82 -5.76 -19.79
N MET A 161 -4.36 -4.51 -19.73
CA MET A 161 -4.52 -3.55 -20.83
C MET A 161 -3.70 -3.91 -22.08
N ARG A 162 -2.58 -4.62 -21.92
CA ARG A 162 -1.77 -5.12 -23.04
C ARG A 162 -2.36 -6.36 -23.72
N LYS A 163 -3.32 -7.04 -23.08
CA LYS A 163 -3.94 -8.28 -23.56
C LYS A 163 -5.46 -8.12 -23.67
N PRO A 164 -5.98 -7.55 -24.78
CA PRO A 164 -7.40 -7.28 -24.97
C PRO A 164 -8.30 -8.49 -24.72
N ASP A 165 -7.91 -9.67 -25.18
CA ASP A 165 -8.67 -10.92 -24.99
C ASP A 165 -8.87 -11.25 -23.50
N ILE A 166 -7.87 -10.98 -22.65
CA ILE A 166 -7.96 -11.18 -21.20
C ILE A 166 -8.88 -10.13 -20.58
N MET A 167 -8.76 -8.86 -20.99
CA MET A 167 -9.63 -7.78 -20.53
C MET A 167 -11.11 -8.05 -20.86
N GLU A 168 -11.39 -8.51 -22.08
CA GLU A 168 -12.76 -8.85 -22.51
C GLU A 168 -13.32 -10.02 -21.72
N LYS A 169 -12.52 -11.08 -21.53
CA LYS A 169 -12.92 -12.23 -20.73
C LYS A 169 -13.20 -11.86 -19.28
N ALA A 170 -12.31 -11.09 -18.63
CA ALA A 170 -12.51 -10.64 -17.24
C ALA A 170 -13.79 -9.80 -17.09
N LYS A 171 -14.08 -8.90 -18.04
CA LYS A 171 -15.32 -8.11 -18.05
C LYS A 171 -16.56 -8.98 -18.25
N ALA A 172 -16.49 -10.00 -19.11
CA ALA A 172 -17.59 -10.93 -19.34
C ALA A 172 -17.88 -11.78 -18.08
N GLU A 173 -16.84 -12.32 -17.43
CA GLU A 173 -16.98 -13.09 -16.19
C GLU A 173 -17.60 -12.24 -15.07
N LEU A 174 -17.14 -10.99 -14.87
CA LEU A 174 -17.74 -10.07 -13.91
C LEU A 174 -19.21 -9.76 -14.22
N ALA A 175 -19.55 -9.57 -15.50
CA ALA A 175 -20.91 -9.28 -15.93
C ALA A 175 -21.85 -10.49 -15.76
N GLU A 176 -21.35 -11.71 -15.90
CA GLU A 176 -22.10 -12.96 -15.73
C GLU A 176 -22.36 -13.26 -14.24
N VAL A 177 -21.34 -13.16 -13.39
CA VAL A 177 -21.43 -13.55 -11.97
C VAL A 177 -22.11 -12.47 -11.14
N ILE A 178 -21.69 -11.21 -11.29
CA ILE A 178 -22.10 -10.10 -10.40
C ILE A 178 -23.25 -9.32 -11.05
N GLY A 179 -23.18 -9.14 -12.36
CA GLY A 179 -24.11 -8.34 -13.15
C GLY A 179 -23.52 -6.99 -13.54
N LYS A 180 -23.82 -6.55 -14.76
CA LYS A 180 -23.29 -5.30 -15.31
C LYS A 180 -23.72 -4.08 -14.49
N GLY A 181 -22.73 -3.29 -14.05
CA GLY A 181 -22.95 -2.02 -13.34
C GLY A 181 -23.22 -2.15 -11.85
N LYS A 182 -23.17 -3.37 -11.29
CA LYS A 182 -23.21 -3.57 -9.84
C LYS A 182 -21.82 -3.36 -9.22
N ILE A 183 -21.82 -2.94 -7.95
CA ILE A 183 -20.60 -2.84 -7.15
C ILE A 183 -20.18 -4.25 -6.76
N VAL A 184 -18.88 -4.53 -6.87
CA VAL A 184 -18.27 -5.79 -6.43
C VAL A 184 -18.08 -5.74 -4.92
N GLU A 185 -18.56 -6.76 -4.21
CA GLU A 185 -18.31 -6.96 -2.79
C GLU A 185 -17.19 -7.98 -2.57
N GLU A 186 -16.52 -7.93 -1.42
CA GLU A 186 -15.42 -8.86 -1.11
C GLU A 186 -15.91 -10.33 -1.12
N ALA A 187 -17.14 -10.58 -0.68
CA ALA A 187 -17.76 -11.90 -0.71
C ALA A 187 -17.94 -12.47 -2.14
N ASP A 188 -18.04 -11.61 -3.17
CA ASP A 188 -18.20 -12.03 -4.55
C ASP A 188 -16.95 -12.72 -5.09
N VAL A 189 -15.77 -12.47 -4.51
CA VAL A 189 -14.49 -13.04 -4.95
C VAL A 189 -14.52 -14.56 -4.91
N ALA A 190 -15.22 -15.16 -3.96
CA ALA A 190 -15.39 -16.62 -3.85
C ALA A 190 -16.23 -17.22 -5.00
N SER A 191 -17.06 -16.38 -5.64
CA SER A 191 -17.92 -16.76 -6.77
C SER A 191 -17.24 -16.55 -8.12
N LEU A 192 -16.08 -15.88 -8.16
CA LEU A 192 -15.35 -15.63 -9.41
C LEU A 192 -14.58 -16.88 -9.87
N PRO A 193 -14.58 -17.19 -11.17
CA PRO A 193 -13.83 -18.33 -11.71
C PRO A 193 -12.32 -18.23 -11.45
N VAL A 194 -11.65 -19.38 -11.27
CA VAL A 194 -10.21 -19.49 -11.00
C VAL A 194 -9.33 -18.80 -12.06
N HIS A 195 -9.80 -18.67 -13.30
CA HIS A 195 -9.06 -17.97 -14.36
C HIS A 195 -8.92 -16.47 -14.10
N SER A 196 -9.91 -15.84 -13.45
CA SER A 196 -9.82 -14.45 -13.00
C SER A 196 -8.87 -14.29 -11.81
N GLN A 197 -8.73 -15.31 -10.96
CA GLN A 197 -7.80 -15.29 -9.82
C GLN A 197 -6.35 -15.57 -10.22
N ARG A 198 -6.11 -16.40 -11.24
CA ARG A 198 -4.77 -16.89 -11.61
C ARG A 198 -3.91 -15.86 -12.33
N ASN A 199 -4.50 -14.96 -13.11
CA ASN A 199 -3.75 -13.92 -13.85
C ASN A 199 -3.07 -12.88 -12.92
N LEU A 200 -3.50 -12.79 -11.65
CA LEU A 200 -2.88 -11.95 -10.63
C LEU A 200 -1.62 -12.58 -10.01
N ALA A 201 -1.50 -13.92 -10.03
CA ALA A 201 -0.37 -14.64 -9.45
C ALA A 201 0.91 -14.60 -10.30
N ASP A 202 0.78 -14.27 -11.60
CA ASP A 202 1.89 -14.12 -12.53
C ASP A 202 2.42 -12.66 -12.62
N VAL A 203 1.85 -11.75 -11.81
CA VAL A 203 2.33 -10.36 -11.72
C VAL A 203 3.74 -10.36 -11.12
N PRO A 204 4.75 -9.80 -11.82
CA PRO A 204 6.11 -9.81 -11.32
C PRO A 204 6.22 -9.06 -9.99
N ASN A 205 6.84 -9.68 -8.99
CA ASN A 205 7.17 -9.02 -7.73
C ASN A 205 8.13 -7.83 -8.00
N SER A 206 7.75 -6.62 -7.58
CA SER A 206 8.43 -5.35 -7.89
C SER A 206 9.88 -5.29 -7.40
N SER A 207 10.27 -6.13 -6.44
CA SER A 207 11.65 -6.31 -5.99
C SER A 207 12.65 -6.68 -7.11
N LEU A 208 12.16 -7.11 -8.29
CA LEU A 208 12.96 -7.53 -9.44
C LEU A 208 13.08 -6.48 -10.55
N TYR A 209 12.44 -5.30 -10.45
CA TYR A 209 12.37 -4.34 -11.56
C TYR A 209 12.70 -2.90 -11.10
N ASP A 210 13.35 -2.12 -11.96
CA ASP A 210 13.65 -0.70 -11.69
C ASP A 210 12.47 0.23 -12.05
N SER A 211 12.60 1.52 -11.73
CA SER A 211 11.61 2.58 -12.04
C SER A 211 11.37 2.82 -13.54
N GLN A 212 12.03 2.06 -14.41
CA GLN A 212 11.88 2.06 -15.86
C GLN A 212 11.33 0.71 -16.38
N GLY A 213 10.89 -0.19 -15.49
CA GLY A 213 10.31 -1.49 -15.84
C GLY A 213 11.31 -2.51 -16.37
N ARG A 214 12.62 -2.33 -16.17
CA ARG A 214 13.64 -3.30 -16.58
C ARG A 214 13.93 -4.32 -15.49
N SER A 215 13.98 -5.60 -15.87
CA SER A 215 14.37 -6.70 -14.99
C SER A 215 15.81 -6.49 -14.49
N ARG A 216 15.99 -6.42 -13.17
CA ARG A 216 17.28 -6.52 -12.49
C ARG A 216 17.82 -7.94 -12.70
N ARG A 217 18.41 -8.23 -13.87
CA ARG A 217 19.11 -9.49 -14.11
C ARG A 217 20.21 -9.63 -13.05
N ARG A 218 20.25 -10.77 -12.34
CA ARG A 218 21.43 -11.17 -11.58
C ARG A 218 22.60 -11.16 -12.55
N VAL A 219 23.56 -10.27 -12.33
CA VAL A 219 24.88 -10.39 -12.94
C VAL A 219 25.45 -11.70 -12.41
N GLY A 220 25.49 -12.71 -13.28
CA GLY A 220 26.13 -13.98 -12.95
C GLY A 220 27.56 -13.71 -12.55
N THR A 221 27.96 -14.23 -11.39
CA THR A 221 29.34 -14.38 -10.99
C THR A 221 30.08 -15.18 -12.06
N LEU A 222 30.84 -14.47 -12.89
CA LEU A 222 32.01 -15.02 -13.56
C LEU A 222 33.20 -14.74 -12.65
N SER A 223 33.60 -15.75 -11.88
CA SER A 223 34.96 -16.09 -11.46
C SER A 223 34.87 -17.27 -10.49
#